data_AF-A0AAW2FXU0-F1
#
_entry.id   AF-A0AAW2FXU0-F1
#
_cell.length_a   1.000
_cell.length_b   1.000
_cell.length_c   1.000
_cell.angle_alpha   90.00
_cell.angle_beta   90.00
_cell.angle_gamma   90.00
#
_symmetry.space_group_name_H-M   'P 1'
#
loop_
_entity.id
_entity.type
_entity.pdbx_description
1 polymer ?
#
loop_
_entity_poly.entity_id
_entity_poly.type
_entity_poly.pdbx_seq_one_letter_code
_entity_poly.pdbx_strand_id
1 'polypeptide(L)'
;MSEKTILVRYLAMVIGGFIHLLVLSFPGQEIIDHSSEVFHKAYNMMWYKTSRKTTKLLSILLYRSLEPCVLTAGKIYVLSFQNYASVRTALFFNCRMFMTLQNVISNFKVMQATFSYFTTLTSFQS
;
A
#
# COMPACT_ATOMS: atom_id res chain seq x y z
N MET A 1 -10.65 5.58 -32.71
CA MET A 1 -10.87 5.12 -31.32
C MET A 1 -10.67 6.34 -30.42
N SER A 2 -11.67 6.73 -29.63
CA SER A 2 -11.63 7.97 -28.85
C SER A 2 -10.56 7.91 -27.76
N GLU A 3 -9.72 8.96 -27.65
CA GLU A 3 -8.69 9.07 -26.59
C GLU A 3 -9.28 8.88 -25.19
N LYS A 4 -10.51 9.38 -24.97
CA LYS A 4 -11.22 9.22 -23.69
C LYS A 4 -11.53 7.75 -23.39
N THR A 5 -11.85 6.95 -24.40
CA THR A 5 -12.14 5.52 -24.23
C THR A 5 -10.89 4.74 -23.79
N ILE A 6 -9.70 5.12 -24.28
CA ILE A 6 -8.43 4.52 -23.88
C ILE A 6 -8.16 4.82 -22.41
N LEU A 7 -8.35 6.09 -22.00
CA LEU A 7 -8.15 6.53 -20.62
C LEU A 7 -9.06 5.78 -19.64
N VAL A 8 -10.35 5.63 -19.98
CA VAL A 8 -11.34 4.89 -19.17
C VAL A 8 -10.94 3.43 -19.01
N ARG A 9 -10.49 2.77 -20.09
CA ARG A 9 -10.03 1.37 -20.04
C ARG A 9 -8.80 1.22 -19.14
N TYR A 10 -7.84 2.12 -19.25
CA TYR A 10 -6.64 2.10 -18.42
C TYR A 10 -6.96 2.26 -16.94
N LEU A 11 -7.80 3.25 -16.59
CA LEU A 11 -8.27 3.45 -15.21
C LEU A 11 -8.99 2.22 -14.66
N ALA A 12 -9.88 1.61 -15.47
CA ALA A 12 -10.58 0.39 -15.08
C ALA A 12 -9.63 -0.78 -14.80
N MET A 13 -8.59 -0.96 -15.62
CA MET A 13 -7.57 -2.01 -15.40
C MET A 13 -6.77 -1.76 -14.12
N VAL A 14 -6.37 -0.51 -13.86
CA VAL A 14 -5.62 -0.15 -12.65
C VAL A 14 -6.47 -0.41 -11.40
N ILE A 15 -7.73 0.04 -11.39
CA ILE A 15 -8.66 -0.21 -10.27
C ILE A 15 -8.88 -1.71 -10.07
N GLY A 16 -9.10 -2.46 -11.16
CA GLY A 16 -9.24 -3.92 -11.12
C GLY A 16 -8.01 -4.61 -10.52
N GLY A 17 -6.80 -4.17 -10.88
CA GLY A 17 -5.55 -4.65 -10.29
C GLY A 17 -5.47 -4.42 -8.78
N PHE A 18 -5.84 -3.23 -8.31
CA PHE A 18 -5.88 -2.93 -6.87
C PHE A 18 -6.93 -3.75 -6.12
N ILE A 19 -8.10 -3.98 -6.72
CA ILE A 19 -9.15 -4.84 -6.13
C ILE A 19 -8.65 -6.28 -6.06
N HIS A 20 -8.03 -6.79 -7.12
CA HIS A 20 -7.50 -8.14 -7.13
C HIS A 20 -6.42 -8.33 -6.05
N LEU A 21 -5.53 -7.34 -5.90
CA LEU A 21 -4.50 -7.35 -4.87
C LEU A 21 -5.12 -7.31 -3.46
N LEU A 22 -6.19 -6.54 -3.26
CA LEU A 22 -6.93 -6.49 -2.00
C LEU A 22 -7.59 -7.84 -1.66
N VAL A 23 -8.21 -8.50 -2.64
CA VAL A 23 -8.81 -9.83 -2.46
C VAL A 23 -7.73 -10.88 -2.12
N LEU A 24 -6.54 -10.78 -2.70
CA LEU A 24 -5.41 -11.66 -2.39
C LEU A 24 -4.81 -11.40 -1.00
N SER A 25 -4.79 -10.14 -0.55
CA SER A 25 -4.29 -9.77 0.78
C SER A 25 -5.21 -10.21 1.92
N PHE A 26 -6.50 -10.45 1.67
CA PHE A 26 -7.44 -10.92 2.69
C PHE A 26 -7.06 -12.29 3.28
N PRO A 27 -6.96 -13.38 2.50
CA PRO A 27 -6.53 -14.68 3.02
C PRO A 27 -5.06 -14.64 3.49
N GLY A 28 -4.22 -13.79 2.88
CA GLY A 28 -2.83 -13.59 3.33
C GLY A 28 -2.77 -13.08 4.77
N GLN A 29 -3.62 -12.11 5.12
CA GLN A 29 -3.74 -11.62 6.49
C GLN A 29 -4.30 -12.68 7.44
N GLU A 30 -5.36 -13.39 7.04
CA GLU A 30 -5.99 -14.41 7.88
C GLU A 30 -5.02 -15.55 8.25
N ILE A 31 -4.17 -15.96 7.31
CA ILE A 31 -3.10 -16.96 7.53
C ILE A 31 -2.07 -16.44 8.54
N ILE A 32 -1.65 -15.18 8.42
CA ILE A 32 -0.68 -14.56 9.35
C ILE A 32 -1.27 -14.53 10.76
N ASP A 33 -2.53 -14.10 10.89
CA ASP A 33 -3.21 -13.96 12.17
C ASP A 33 -3.44 -15.33 12.83
N HIS A 34 -3.90 -16.33 12.07
CA HIS A 34 -4.06 -17.72 12.56
C HIS A 34 -2.72 -18.35 12.95
N SER A 35 -1.66 -18.13 12.15
CA SER A 35 -0.32 -18.62 12.46
C SER A 35 0.19 -18.06 13.80
N SER A 36 -0.07 -16.77 14.06
CA SER A 36 0.29 -16.13 15.32
C SER A 36 -0.55 -16.65 16.49
N GLU A 37 -1.85 -16.87 16.30
CA GLU A 37 -2.74 -17.39 17.34
C GLU A 37 -2.34 -18.82 17.76
N VAL A 38 -1.99 -19.69 16.79
CA VAL A 38 -1.49 -21.04 17.07
C VAL A 38 -0.21 -20.99 17.90
N PHE A 39 0.72 -20.09 17.57
CA PHE A 39 1.94 -19.88 18.36
C PHE A 39 1.61 -19.48 19.80
N HIS A 40 0.73 -18.49 19.99
CA HIS A 40 0.33 -18.02 21.31
C HIS A 40 -0.37 -19.10 22.14
N LYS A 41 -1.29 -19.86 21.55
CA LYS A 41 -1.98 -20.97 22.22
C LYS A 41 -1.01 -22.10 22.59
N ALA A 42 -0.08 -22.44 21.70
CA ALA A 42 0.95 -23.44 21.97
C ALA A 42 1.89 -23.00 23.09
N TYR A 43 2.27 -21.73 23.13
CA TYR A 43 3.11 -21.16 24.18
C TYR A 43 2.42 -21.17 25.56
N ASN A 44 1.14 -20.81 25.60
CA ASN A 44 0.38 -20.69 26.84
C ASN A 44 -0.17 -22.03 27.38
N MET A 45 0.06 -23.14 26.66
CA MET A 45 -0.31 -24.47 27.11
C MET A 45 0.52 -24.90 28.33
N MET A 46 -0.09 -25.64 29.28
CA MET A 46 0.63 -26.26 30.40
C MET A 46 1.55 -27.41 29.92
N TRP A 47 2.62 -27.06 29.23
CA TRP A 47 3.60 -27.96 28.62
C TRP A 47 4.23 -28.94 29.63
N TYR A 48 4.29 -28.54 30.91
CA TYR A 48 4.81 -29.33 32.03
C TYR A 48 3.83 -30.40 32.55
N LYS A 49 2.52 -30.28 32.27
CA LYS A 49 1.50 -31.29 32.61
C LYS A 49 1.23 -32.30 31.48
N THR A 50 1.91 -32.13 30.35
CA THR A 50 1.65 -32.85 29.12
C THR A 50 2.64 -34.02 28.94
N SER A 51 2.24 -35.07 28.21
CA SER A 51 3.10 -36.23 27.91
C SER A 51 4.43 -35.82 27.27
N ARG A 52 5.53 -36.50 27.62
CA ARG A 52 6.87 -36.28 27.03
C ARG A 52 6.88 -36.28 25.50
N LYS A 53 6.03 -37.08 24.85
CA LYS A 53 5.91 -37.12 23.38
C LYS A 53 5.33 -35.80 22.83
N THR A 54 4.28 -35.31 23.48
CA THR A 54 3.58 -34.09 23.10
C THR A 54 4.40 -32.84 23.41
N THR A 55 5.15 -32.79 24.51
CA THR A 55 6.08 -31.69 24.81
C THR A 55 7.18 -31.57 23.74
N LYS A 56 7.74 -32.70 23.26
CA LYS A 56 8.69 -32.70 22.14
C LYS A 56 8.08 -32.15 20.84
N LEU A 57 6.85 -32.57 20.52
CA LEU A 57 6.13 -32.05 19.35
C LEU A 57 5.83 -30.56 19.48
N LEU A 58 5.45 -30.10 20.68
CA LEU A 58 5.19 -28.70 20.98
C LEU A 58 6.45 -27.84 20.76
N SER A 59 7.62 -28.31 21.20
CA SER A 59 8.89 -27.60 20.95
C SER A 59 9.21 -27.46 19.46
N ILE A 60 8.95 -28.50 18.66
CA ILE A 60 9.14 -28.46 17.20
C ILE A 60 8.14 -27.50 16.56
N LEU A 61 6.87 -27.55 16.99
CA LEU A 61 5.82 -26.64 16.52
C LEU A 61 6.22 -25.20 16.81
N LEU A 62 6.54 -24.86 18.07
CA LEU A 62 6.99 -23.53 18.50
C LEU A 62 8.13 -23.02 17.63
N TYR A 63 9.16 -23.85 17.42
CA TYR A 63 10.29 -23.49 16.58
C TYR A 63 9.89 -23.18 15.13
N ARG A 64 8.96 -23.94 14.55
CA ARG A 64 8.46 -23.71 13.19
C ARG A 64 7.54 -22.49 13.09
N SER A 65 6.73 -22.24 14.12
CA SER A 65 5.79 -21.12 14.19
C SER A 65 6.41 -19.78 14.63
N LEU A 66 7.70 -19.77 15.02
CA LEU A 66 8.47 -18.53 15.19
C LEU A 66 8.58 -17.76 13.86
N GLU A 67 8.56 -18.47 12.74
CA GLU A 67 8.42 -17.86 11.41
C GLU A 67 6.92 -17.80 11.07
N PRO A 68 6.29 -16.62 11.08
CA PRO A 68 4.90 -16.51 10.68
C PRO A 68 4.75 -16.99 9.23
N CYS A 69 3.67 -17.71 8.96
CA CYS A 69 3.39 -18.12 7.59
C CYS A 69 2.97 -16.90 6.77
N VAL A 70 3.93 -16.31 6.05
CA VAL A 70 3.71 -15.10 5.26
C VAL A 70 3.56 -15.47 3.80
N LEU A 71 2.42 -15.08 3.21
CA LEU A 71 2.22 -15.20 1.77
C LEU A 71 2.87 -13.99 1.09
N THR A 72 3.93 -14.22 0.33
CA THR A 72 4.69 -13.16 -0.33
C THR A 72 4.54 -13.25 -1.84
N ALA A 73 4.03 -12.20 -2.49
CA ALA A 73 4.05 -12.09 -3.95
C ALA A 73 5.49 -11.85 -4.42
N GLY A 74 6.07 -12.85 -5.07
CA GLY A 74 7.41 -12.80 -5.65
C GLY A 74 8.56 -12.56 -4.66
N LYS A 75 8.35 -12.85 -3.36
CA LYS A 75 9.29 -12.53 -2.23
C LYS A 75 9.52 -11.04 -1.94
N ILE A 76 8.88 -10.14 -2.68
CA ILE A 76 9.09 -8.68 -2.55
C ILE A 76 7.92 -8.02 -1.82
N TYR A 77 6.71 -8.55 -1.98
CA TYR A 77 5.51 -7.96 -1.41
C TYR A 77 4.79 -8.94 -0.48
N VAL A 78 4.80 -8.64 0.81
CA VAL A 78 4.00 -9.36 1.80
C VAL A 78 2.52 -9.03 1.57
N LEU A 79 1.70 -10.05 1.36
CA LEU A 79 0.25 -9.95 1.21
C LEU A 79 -0.40 -9.72 2.57
N SER A 80 -0.28 -8.49 3.08
CA SER A 80 -0.93 -8.03 4.30
C SER A 80 -1.71 -6.74 4.05
N PHE A 81 -2.76 -6.51 4.86
CA PHE A 81 -3.53 -5.28 4.78
C PHE A 81 -2.70 -4.04 5.11
N GLN A 82 -1.73 -4.20 6.00
CA GLN A 82 -0.82 -3.12 6.37
C GLN A 82 0.06 -2.68 5.19
N ASN A 83 0.57 -3.64 4.42
CA ASN A 83 1.37 -3.34 3.25
C ASN A 83 0.52 -2.73 2.12
N TYR A 84 -0.72 -3.19 1.96
CA TYR A 84 -1.69 -2.59 1.03
C TYR A 84 -2.02 -1.14 1.39
N ALA A 85 -2.27 -0.86 2.67
CA ALA A 85 -2.54 0.49 3.16
C ALA A 85 -1.34 1.42 2.96
N SER A 86 -0.11 0.93 3.19
CA SER A 86 1.12 1.69 2.97
C SER A 86 1.27 2.10 1.51
N VAL A 87 1.13 1.16 0.57
CA VAL A 87 1.21 1.44 -0.88
C VAL A 87 0.14 2.43 -1.31
N ARG A 88 -1.11 2.24 -0.86
CA ARG A 88 -2.21 3.15 -1.18
C ARG A 88 -1.93 4.57 -0.68
N THR A 89 -1.44 4.68 0.55
CA THR A 89 -1.10 5.96 1.18
C THR A 89 0.03 6.67 0.42
N ALA A 90 1.08 5.94 0.05
CA ALA A 90 2.15 6.47 -0.78
C ALA A 90 1.63 6.98 -2.13
N LEU A 91 0.74 6.23 -2.79
CA LEU A 91 0.12 6.65 -4.05
C LEU A 91 -0.66 7.97 -3.89
N PHE A 92 -1.48 8.07 -2.84
CA PHE A 92 -2.22 9.30 -2.52
C PHE A 92 -1.30 10.49 -2.28
N PHE A 93 -0.22 10.31 -1.50
CA PHE A 93 0.76 11.38 -1.26
C PHE A 93 1.44 11.82 -2.56
N ASN A 94 1.86 10.88 -3.40
CA ASN A 94 2.48 11.18 -4.70
C ASN A 94 1.51 11.94 -5.62
N CYS A 95 0.24 11.50 -5.72
CA CYS A 95 -0.78 12.22 -6.49
C CYS A 95 -1.03 13.64 -5.96
N ARG A 96 -1.10 13.80 -4.63
CA ARG A 96 -1.31 15.11 -4.00
C ARG A 96 -0.13 16.04 -4.26
N MET A 97 1.10 15.54 -4.14
CA MET A 97 2.31 16.29 -4.47
C MET A 97 2.28 16.76 -5.92
N PHE A 98 1.98 15.86 -6.86
CA PHE A 98 1.88 16.20 -8.29
C PHE A 98 0.83 17.29 -8.56
N MET A 99 -0.38 17.17 -8.00
CA MET A 99 -1.42 18.21 -8.14
C MET A 99 -0.97 19.55 -7.57
N THR A 100 -0.23 19.53 -6.46
CA THR A 100 0.29 20.75 -5.82
C THR A 100 1.36 21.39 -6.70
N LEU A 101 2.25 20.61 -7.30
CA LEU A 101 3.24 21.09 -8.26
C LEU A 101 2.58 21.71 -9.49
N GLN A 102 1.57 21.06 -10.07
CA GLN A 102 0.80 21.63 -11.18
C GLN A 102 0.15 22.97 -10.81
N ASN A 103 -0.41 23.06 -9.60
CA ASN A 103 -0.99 24.30 -9.09
C ASN A 103 0.07 25.41 -8.95
N VAL A 104 1.25 25.11 -8.38
CA VAL A 104 2.35 26.07 -8.26
C VAL A 104 2.81 26.58 -9.63
N ILE A 105 2.99 25.67 -10.60
CA ILE A 105 3.36 26.03 -11.98
C ILE A 105 2.31 26.93 -12.62
N SER A 106 1.02 26.64 -12.42
CA SER A 106 -0.08 27.48 -12.91
C SER A 106 -0.04 28.88 -12.30
N ASN A 107 0.13 28.99 -10.98
CA ASN A 107 0.24 30.27 -10.29
C ASN A 107 1.43 31.10 -10.78
N PHE A 108 2.58 30.46 -11.03
CA PHE A 108 3.74 31.13 -11.59
C PHE A 108 3.48 31.69 -12.99
N LYS A 109 2.79 30.94 -13.86
CA LYS A 109 2.38 31.44 -15.19
C LYS A 109 1.46 32.66 -15.10
N VAL A 110 0.51 32.65 -14.16
CA VAL A 110 -0.39 33.80 -13.92
C VAL A 110 0.42 35.03 -13.50
N MET A 111 1.39 34.86 -12.59
CA MET A 111 2.25 35.95 -12.13
C MET A 111 3.05 36.56 -13.29
N GLN A 112 3.64 35.73 -14.16
CA GLN A 112 4.33 36.20 -15.36
C GLN A 112 3.40 37.00 -16.29
N ALA A 113 2.18 36.51 -16.53
CA ALA A 113 1.21 37.22 -17.36
C ALA A 113 0.81 38.58 -16.78
N THR A 114 0.61 38.67 -15.46
CA THR A 114 0.32 39.95 -14.80
C THR A 114 1.49 40.93 -14.86
N PHE A 115 2.72 40.43 -14.76
CA PHE A 115 3.92 41.28 -14.91
C PHE A 115 4.04 41.82 -16.35
N SER A 116 3.83 40.98 -17.36
CA SER A 116 3.80 41.42 -18.77
C SER A 116 2.70 42.44 -19.05
N TYR A 117 1.52 42.26 -18.44
CA TYR A 117 0.45 43.25 -18.54
C TYR A 117 0.86 44.59 -17.91
N PHE A 118 1.47 44.58 -16.73
CA PHE A 118 1.93 45.79 -16.07
C PHE A 118 3.03 46.51 -16.86
N THR A 119 4.03 45.79 -17.38
CA THR A 119 5.12 46.40 -18.16
C THR A 119 4.62 47.05 -19.44
N THR A 120 3.64 46.43 -20.13
CA THR A 120 3.01 47.04 -21.31
C THR A 120 2.23 48.29 -20.93
N LEU A 121 1.44 48.27 -19.85
CA LEU A 121 0.70 49.45 -19.39
C LEU A 121 1.63 50.63 -19.08
N THR A 122 2.73 50.39 -18.36
CA THR A 122 3.71 51.44 -18.04
C THR A 122 4.43 51.98 -19.27
N SER A 123 4.61 51.17 -20.32
CA SER A 123 5.24 51.61 -21.58
C SER A 123 4.35 52.51 -22.44
N PHE A 124 3.02 52.47 -22.26
CA PHE A 124 2.09 53.39 -22.94
C PHE A 124 1.93 54.73 -22.22
N GLN A 125 2.35 54.82 -20.96
CA GLN A 125 2.27 56.03 -20.14
C GLN A 125 3.52 56.91 -20.19
N SER A 126 4.63 56.43 -20.77
CA SER A 126 5.88 57.19 -20.99
C SER A 126 5.99 57.71 -22.42
#